data_AF-A0AAW1B8G2-F1
#
_entry.id   AF-A0AAW1B8G2-F1
#
_cell.length_a   1.000
_cell.length_b   1.000
_cell.length_c   1.000
_cell.angle_alpha   90.00
_cell.angle_beta   90.00
_cell.angle_gamma   90.00
#
_symmetry.space_group_name_H-M   'P 1'
#
loop_
_entity.id
_entity.type
_entity.pdbx_description
1 polymer ?
#
loop_
_entity_poly.entity_id
_entity_poly.type
_entity_poly.pdbx_seq_one_letter_code
_entity_poly.pdbx_strand_id
1 'polypeptide(L)'
;MEKLDARIRNHDREIEKMCNFHYQGFVDSITEFLKVRAEAQKLKNQVTDTNRKLQLESKQLVGAMEELSQCRLQQWNISATVDKLTQCLPVLEMENKLREQMKSKRHYPALKTLEHLERMCLPQVSHYCFCKVLVENIPKLREEIKEVSMSDLKDFLESIRKHSDKIGETAMKQPFPCVSSRGLLNLPSRSQAAGLKPQLLRKSARGCGLPAPVHALAQMPLASPCGTQKAGLDGLRALPLGLAYTAVASNAGQRRQC
;
A
#
# COMPACT_ATOMS: atom_id res chain seq x y z
N MET A 1 60.09 93.74 26.89
CA MET A 1 59.80 92.31 27.13
C MET A 1 58.45 92.10 27.81
N GLU A 2 58.09 92.87 28.84
CA GLU A 2 56.83 92.69 29.60
C GLU A 2 55.52 92.65 28.79
N LYS A 3 55.39 93.46 27.73
CA LYS A 3 54.20 93.45 26.85
C LYS A 3 54.03 92.14 26.09
N LEU A 4 55.14 91.46 25.77
CA LEU A 4 55.12 90.16 25.10
C LEU A 4 54.70 89.07 26.10
N ASP A 5 55.27 89.10 27.31
CA ASP A 5 54.95 88.17 28.40
C ASP A 5 53.48 88.28 28.84
N ALA A 6 52.88 89.47 28.76
CA ALA A 6 51.46 89.66 29.02
C ALA A 6 50.57 89.02 27.94
N ARG A 7 50.95 89.12 26.66
CA ARG A 7 50.21 88.49 25.55
C ARG A 7 50.32 86.97 25.57
N ILE A 8 51.50 86.44 25.86
CA ILE A 8 51.73 85.00 26.01
C ILE A 8 50.82 84.46 27.12
N ARG A 9 50.84 85.08 28.30
CA ARG A 9 49.96 84.69 29.43
C ARG A 9 48.47 84.78 29.13
N ASN A 10 48.04 85.75 28.33
CA ASN A 10 46.64 85.85 27.91
C ASN A 10 46.25 84.70 26.97
N HIS A 11 47.09 84.39 25.98
CA HIS A 11 46.84 83.28 25.07
C HIS A 11 46.89 81.93 25.78
N ASP A 12 47.81 81.71 26.72
CA ASP A 12 47.85 80.49 27.52
C ASP A 12 46.55 80.29 28.31
N ARG A 13 46.00 81.36 28.88
CA ARG A 13 44.69 81.32 29.54
C ARG A 13 43.54 81.02 28.59
N GLU A 14 43.54 81.57 27.37
CA GLU A 14 42.52 81.28 26.37
C GLU A 14 42.59 79.83 25.89
N ILE A 15 43.80 79.30 25.67
CA ILE A 15 44.05 77.91 25.31
C ILE A 15 43.57 76.99 26.43
N GLU A 16 43.93 77.28 27.68
CA GLU A 16 43.52 76.48 28.83
C GLU A 16 41.99 76.46 29.00
N LYS A 17 41.32 77.60 28.78
CA LYS A 17 39.86 77.70 28.85
C LYS A 17 39.17 76.92 27.74
N MET A 18 39.70 76.98 26.52
CA MET A 18 39.19 76.23 25.37
C MET A 18 39.37 74.71 25.57
N CYS A 19 40.55 74.30 26.05
CA CYS A 19 40.85 72.91 26.34
C CYS A 19 39.94 72.37 27.46
N ASN A 20 39.79 73.10 28.57
CA ASN A 20 38.91 72.69 29.66
C ASN A 20 37.44 72.60 29.22
N PHE A 21 36.99 73.49 28.34
CA PHE A 21 35.63 73.48 27.81
C PHE A 21 35.32 72.24 26.97
N HIS A 22 36.27 71.77 26.15
CA HIS A 22 36.06 70.64 25.24
C HIS A 22 36.52 69.27 25.78
N TYR A 23 37.36 69.25 26.82
CA TYR A 23 37.96 68.00 27.33
C TYR A 23 36.91 66.97 27.73
N GLN A 24 35.87 67.37 28.47
CA GLN A 24 34.84 66.44 28.91
C GLN A 24 34.08 65.83 27.73
N GLY A 25 33.68 66.64 26.74
CA GLY A 25 32.99 66.15 25.55
C GLY A 25 33.84 65.19 24.70
N PHE A 26 35.16 65.39 24.66
CA PHE A 26 36.09 64.45 24.04
C PHE A 26 36.15 63.12 24.80
N VAL A 27 36.27 63.16 26.13
CA VAL A 27 36.27 61.97 26.99
C VAL A 27 34.96 61.19 26.85
N ASP A 28 33.82 61.88 26.83
CA ASP A 28 32.50 61.28 26.67
C ASP A 28 32.36 60.59 25.30
N SER A 29 32.81 61.26 24.23
CA SER A 29 32.80 60.71 22.87
C SER A 29 33.65 59.45 22.74
N ILE A 30 34.85 59.43 23.34
CA ILE A 30 35.70 58.22 23.37
C ILE A 30 35.01 57.10 24.15
N THR A 31 34.41 57.43 25.29
CA THR A 31 33.73 56.45 26.14
C THR A 31 32.56 55.82 25.41
N GLU A 32 31.76 56.62 24.69
CA GLU A 32 30.65 56.13 23.88
C GLU A 32 31.12 55.28 22.70
N PHE A 33 32.17 55.71 21.98
CA PHE A 33 32.77 54.91 20.91
C PHE A 33 33.26 53.53 21.40
N LEU A 34 33.88 53.47 22.58
CA LEU A 34 34.32 52.21 23.18
C LEU A 34 33.15 51.28 23.54
N LYS A 35 32.01 51.84 23.99
CA LYS A 35 30.77 51.08 24.22
C LYS A 35 30.21 50.52 22.92
N VAL A 36 30.07 51.35 21.90
CA VAL A 36 29.58 50.92 20.56
C VAL A 36 30.47 49.83 19.99
N ARG A 37 31.80 49.94 20.13
CA ARG A 37 32.74 48.91 19.70
C ARG A 37 32.51 47.57 20.42
N ALA A 38 32.28 47.60 21.73
CA ALA A 38 32.00 46.40 22.51
C ALA A 38 30.67 45.75 22.10
N GLU A 39 29.62 46.55 21.88
CA GLU A 39 28.32 46.09 21.42
C GLU A 39 28.38 45.49 20.00
N ALA A 40 29.08 46.15 19.08
CA ALA A 40 29.30 45.64 17.72
C ALA A 40 30.03 44.29 17.74
N GLN A 41 31.03 44.13 18.62
CA GLN A 41 31.73 42.86 18.77
C GLN A 41 30.82 41.77 19.35
N LYS A 42 29.96 42.11 20.32
CA LYS A 42 28.96 41.19 20.88
C LYS A 42 27.96 40.75 19.80
N LEU A 43 27.43 41.69 19.02
CA LEU A 43 26.51 41.40 17.93
C LEU A 43 27.16 40.51 16.88
N LYS A 44 28.41 40.80 16.49
CA LYS A 44 29.18 39.95 15.57
C LYS A 44 29.25 38.51 16.08
N ASN A 45 29.58 38.31 17.35
CA ASN A 45 29.66 36.97 17.94
C ASN A 45 28.29 36.27 17.91
N GLN A 46 27.22 36.97 18.28
CA GLN A 46 25.85 36.43 18.24
C GLN A 46 25.41 36.03 16.81
N VAL A 47 25.73 36.85 15.82
CA VAL A 47 25.43 36.55 14.40
C VAL A 47 26.22 35.32 13.96
N THR A 48 27.51 35.22 14.30
CA THR A 48 28.31 34.05 13.94
C THR A 48 27.84 32.77 14.62
N ASP A 49 27.43 32.86 15.89
CA ASP A 49 26.93 31.71 16.64
C ASP A 49 25.57 31.24 16.12
N THR A 50 24.67 32.17 15.82
CA THR A 50 23.37 31.86 15.21
C THR A 50 23.56 31.23 13.84
N ASN A 51 24.44 31.78 13.00
CA ASN A 51 24.72 31.21 11.69
C ASN A 51 25.30 29.79 11.79
N ARG A 52 26.17 29.52 12.76
CA ARG A 52 26.70 28.16 13.00
C ARG A 52 25.60 27.18 13.41
N LYS A 53 24.72 27.58 14.34
CA LYS A 53 23.58 26.75 14.78
C LYS A 53 22.63 26.45 13.63
N LEU A 54 22.27 27.48 12.86
CA LEU A 54 21.39 27.35 11.70
C LEU A 54 21.97 26.40 10.65
N GLN A 55 23.28 26.50 10.36
CA GLN A 55 23.94 25.59 9.43
C GLN A 55 23.98 24.15 9.95
N LEU A 56 24.14 23.93 11.26
CA LEU A 56 24.11 22.59 11.85
C LEU A 56 22.72 21.97 11.75
N GLU A 57 21.69 22.70 12.19
CA GLU A 57 20.30 22.24 12.12
C GLU A 57 19.85 22.02 10.68
N SER A 58 20.24 22.90 9.75
CA SER A 58 19.96 22.74 8.32
C SER A 58 20.59 21.46 7.75
N LYS A 59 21.81 21.11 8.15
CA LYS A 59 22.46 19.84 7.72
C LYS A 59 21.72 18.62 8.26
N GLN A 60 21.31 18.65 9.53
CA GLN A 60 20.54 17.55 10.13
C GLN A 60 19.18 17.40 9.44
N LEU A 61 18.51 18.52 9.13
CA LEU A 61 17.24 18.52 8.42
C LEU A 61 17.38 17.92 7.02
N VAL A 62 18.42 18.28 6.27
CA VAL A 62 18.69 17.71 4.94
C VAL A 62 18.90 16.19 5.04
N GLY A 63 19.67 15.70 6.02
CA GLY A 63 19.83 14.27 6.26
C GLY A 63 18.51 13.55 6.54
N ALA A 64 17.68 14.11 7.43
CA ALA A 64 16.36 13.57 7.73
C ALA A 64 15.42 13.56 6.49
N MET A 65 15.54 14.56 5.60
CA MET A 65 14.76 14.60 4.35
C MET A 65 15.22 13.53 3.35
N GLU A 66 16.52 13.25 3.27
CA GLU A 66 17.06 12.17 2.43
C GLU A 66 16.58 10.80 2.94
N GLU A 67 16.63 10.57 4.24
CA GLU A 67 16.08 9.36 4.89
C GLU A 67 14.58 9.21 4.61
N LEU A 68 13.80 10.28 4.76
CA LEU A 68 12.37 10.27 4.46
C LEU A 68 12.10 9.93 2.99
N SER A 69 12.91 10.43 2.07
CA SER A 69 12.81 10.12 0.65
C SER A 69 13.05 8.62 0.39
N GLN A 70 14.07 8.04 1.01
CA GLN A 70 14.35 6.61 0.94
C GLN A 70 13.20 5.78 1.53
N CYS A 71 12.67 6.17 2.69
CA CYS A 71 11.51 5.51 3.29
C CYS A 71 10.27 5.56 2.38
N ARG A 72 10.03 6.68 1.70
CA ARG A 72 8.91 6.80 0.74
C ARG A 72 9.09 5.89 -0.47
N LEU A 73 10.31 5.73 -0.98
CA LEU A 73 10.60 4.78 -2.05
C LEU A 73 10.35 3.34 -1.60
N GLN A 74 10.79 2.98 -0.39
CA GLN A 74 10.50 1.67 0.19
C GLN A 74 9.00 1.45 0.36
N GLN A 75 8.28 2.44 0.89
CA GLN A 75 6.83 2.39 1.04
C GLN A 75 6.13 2.18 -0.32
N TRP A 76 6.59 2.87 -1.38
CA TRP A 76 6.05 2.69 -2.72
C TRP A 76 6.31 1.29 -3.27
N ASN A 77 7.53 0.76 -3.11
CA ASN A 77 7.87 -0.61 -3.51
C ASN A 77 7.01 -1.65 -2.77
N ILE A 78 6.81 -1.45 -1.46
CA ILE A 78 5.98 -2.34 -0.63
C ILE A 78 4.52 -2.27 -1.11
N SER A 79 3.95 -1.06 -1.25
CA SER A 79 2.57 -0.90 -1.71
C SER A 79 2.34 -1.51 -3.09
N ALA A 80 3.25 -1.24 -4.04
CA ALA A 80 3.19 -1.84 -5.36
C ALA A 80 3.25 -3.37 -5.30
N THR A 81 4.13 -3.94 -4.46
CA THR A 81 4.22 -5.39 -4.29
C THR A 81 2.94 -5.97 -3.70
N VAL A 82 2.36 -5.33 -2.67
CA VAL A 82 1.08 -5.72 -2.07
C VAL A 82 -0.01 -5.73 -3.14
N ASP A 83 -0.15 -4.65 -3.92
CA ASP A 83 -1.17 -4.56 -4.96
C ASP A 83 -1.03 -5.66 -6.02
N LYS A 84 0.20 -6.00 -6.40
CA LYS A 84 0.49 -7.07 -7.37
C LYS A 84 0.17 -8.44 -6.80
N LEU A 85 0.50 -8.70 -5.53
CA LEU A 85 0.17 -9.95 -4.85
C LEU A 85 -1.35 -10.10 -4.65
N THR A 86 -2.04 -9.04 -4.26
CA THR A 86 -3.50 -9.01 -4.08
C THR A 86 -4.23 -9.36 -5.38
N GLN A 87 -3.72 -8.92 -6.53
CA GLN A 87 -4.28 -9.30 -7.83
C GLN A 87 -4.10 -10.80 -8.14
N CYS A 88 -3.02 -11.42 -7.67
CA CYS A 88 -2.73 -12.84 -7.91
C CYS A 88 -3.48 -13.79 -6.96
N LEU A 89 -3.89 -13.33 -5.77
CA LEU A 89 -4.54 -14.17 -4.76
C LEU A 89 -5.80 -14.91 -5.26
N PRO A 90 -6.77 -14.26 -5.93
CA PRO A 90 -8.00 -14.94 -6.36
C PRO A 90 -7.73 -16.09 -7.35
N VAL A 91 -6.68 -15.95 -8.17
CA VAL A 91 -6.28 -16.96 -9.16
C VAL A 91 -5.77 -18.21 -8.44
N LEU A 92 -4.90 -18.03 -7.44
CA LEU A 92 -4.34 -19.12 -6.65
C LEU A 92 -5.39 -19.80 -5.77
N GLU A 93 -6.30 -19.02 -5.16
CA GLU A 93 -7.40 -19.57 -4.36
C GLU A 93 -8.37 -20.42 -5.20
N MET A 94 -8.73 -19.93 -6.40
CA MET A 94 -9.63 -20.65 -7.31
C MET A 94 -8.98 -21.92 -7.86
N GLU A 95 -7.68 -21.88 -8.13
CA GLU A 95 -6.87 -23.03 -8.54
C GLU A 95 -6.81 -24.08 -7.43
N ASN A 96 -6.55 -23.68 -6.18
CA ASN A 96 -6.58 -24.60 -5.05
C ASN A 96 -7.98 -25.22 -4.84
N LYS A 97 -9.04 -24.41 -4.95
CA LYS A 97 -10.43 -24.87 -4.88
C LYS A 97 -10.75 -25.89 -5.98
N LEU A 98 -10.23 -25.70 -7.20
CA LEU A 98 -10.37 -26.68 -8.28
C LEU A 98 -9.71 -28.01 -7.90
N ARG A 99 -8.47 -27.98 -7.40
CA ARG A 99 -7.77 -29.20 -6.97
C ARG A 99 -8.54 -29.94 -5.88
N GLU A 100 -9.14 -29.23 -4.92
CA GLU A 100 -9.98 -29.84 -3.88
C GLU A 100 -11.27 -30.47 -4.44
N GLN A 101 -11.90 -29.84 -5.42
CA GLN A 101 -13.09 -30.38 -6.09
C GLN A 101 -12.77 -31.66 -6.88
N MET A 102 -11.61 -31.72 -7.52
CA MET A 102 -11.11 -32.92 -8.20
C MET A 102 -10.85 -34.05 -7.20
N LYS A 103 -10.18 -33.76 -6.07
CA LYS A 103 -9.94 -34.75 -4.99
C LYS A 103 -11.23 -35.31 -4.39
N SER A 104 -12.27 -34.48 -4.28
CA SER A 104 -13.58 -34.90 -3.76
C SER A 104 -14.50 -35.57 -4.79
N LYS A 105 -13.99 -35.89 -5.99
CA LYS A 105 -14.73 -36.47 -7.13
C LYS A 105 -15.97 -35.66 -7.56
N ARG A 106 -15.97 -34.35 -7.29
CA ARG A 106 -17.05 -33.44 -7.68
C ARG A 106 -16.73 -32.85 -9.05
N HIS A 107 -16.83 -33.69 -10.08
CA HIS A 107 -16.37 -33.38 -11.44
C HIS A 107 -17.11 -32.20 -12.09
N TYR A 108 -18.43 -32.09 -11.89
CA TYR A 108 -19.22 -30.99 -12.46
C TYR A 108 -18.90 -29.61 -11.82
N PRO A 109 -18.88 -29.47 -10.47
CA PRO A 109 -18.37 -28.26 -9.84
C PRO A 109 -16.94 -27.91 -10.24
N ALA A 110 -16.04 -28.91 -10.38
CA ALA A 110 -14.66 -28.72 -10.84
C ALA A 110 -14.61 -28.07 -12.23
N LEU A 111 -15.35 -28.59 -13.21
CA LEU A 111 -15.41 -28.02 -14.56
C LEU A 111 -15.90 -26.57 -14.56
N LYS A 112 -16.91 -26.26 -13.73
CA LYS A 112 -17.45 -24.90 -13.62
C LYS A 112 -16.44 -23.93 -13.00
N THR A 113 -15.71 -24.37 -11.98
CA THR A 113 -14.63 -23.59 -11.35
C THR A 113 -13.49 -23.34 -12.34
N LEU A 114 -13.11 -24.35 -13.13
CA LEU A 114 -12.08 -24.24 -14.17
C LEU A 114 -12.47 -23.26 -15.29
N GLU A 115 -13.73 -23.31 -15.75
CA GLU A 115 -14.26 -22.36 -16.73
C GLU A 115 -14.27 -20.92 -16.20
N HIS A 116 -14.58 -20.74 -14.91
CA HIS A 116 -14.54 -19.42 -14.26
C HIS A 116 -13.11 -18.89 -14.13
N LEU A 117 -12.15 -19.74 -13.75
CA LEU A 117 -10.72 -19.41 -13.67
C LEU A 117 -10.19 -18.90 -15.03
N GLU A 118 -10.55 -19.58 -16.12
CA GLU A 118 -10.15 -19.24 -17.49
C GLU A 118 -10.73 -17.92 -17.97
N ARG A 119 -12.03 -17.69 -17.75
CA ARG A 119 -12.74 -16.53 -18.33
C ARG A 119 -12.63 -15.25 -17.50
N MET A 120 -12.56 -15.35 -16.18
CA MET A 120 -12.68 -14.19 -15.30
C MET A 120 -11.35 -13.81 -14.66
N CYS A 121 -10.57 -14.79 -14.18
CA CYS A 121 -9.38 -14.52 -13.39
C CYS A 121 -8.12 -14.36 -14.26
N LEU A 122 -7.88 -15.27 -15.20
CA LEU A 122 -6.64 -15.29 -16.00
C LEU A 122 -6.41 -14.06 -16.91
N PRO A 123 -7.42 -13.45 -17.55
CA PRO A 123 -7.20 -12.26 -18.36
C PRO A 123 -6.60 -11.09 -17.57
N GLN A 124 -6.93 -10.98 -16.28
CA GLN A 124 -6.50 -9.89 -15.40
C GLN A 124 -5.02 -9.98 -15.01
N VAL A 125 -4.44 -11.19 -15.05
CA VAL A 125 -3.09 -11.49 -14.55
C VAL A 125 -2.18 -12.13 -15.63
N SER A 126 -2.60 -12.07 -16.89
CA SER A 126 -1.97 -12.76 -18.03
C SER A 126 -0.50 -12.41 -18.26
N HIS A 127 -0.04 -11.24 -17.82
CA HIS A 127 1.35 -10.80 -17.93
C HIS A 127 2.32 -11.53 -16.98
N TYR A 128 1.83 -12.20 -15.93
CA TYR A 128 2.71 -12.92 -15.01
C TYR A 128 3.09 -14.31 -15.54
N CYS A 129 4.36 -14.70 -15.38
CA CYS A 129 4.88 -15.98 -15.86
C CYS A 129 4.13 -17.20 -15.29
N PHE A 130 3.73 -17.17 -14.01
CA PHE A 130 3.01 -18.31 -13.40
C PHE A 130 1.63 -18.53 -14.04
N CYS A 131 0.99 -17.48 -14.57
CA CYS A 131 -0.29 -17.59 -15.25
C CYS A 131 -0.17 -18.32 -16.60
N LYS A 132 0.99 -18.20 -17.28
CA LYS A 132 1.26 -18.94 -18.52
C LYS A 132 1.23 -20.45 -18.29
N VAL A 133 1.89 -20.89 -17.22
CA VAL A 133 1.89 -22.29 -16.80
C VAL A 133 0.48 -22.77 -16.46
N LEU A 134 -0.34 -21.94 -15.81
CA LEU A 134 -1.74 -22.30 -15.54
C LEU A 134 -2.53 -22.47 -16.82
N VAL A 135 -2.43 -21.55 -17.77
CA VAL A 135 -3.13 -21.61 -19.06
C VAL A 135 -2.74 -22.87 -19.85
N GLU A 136 -1.46 -23.21 -19.89
CA GLU A 136 -0.96 -24.44 -20.55
C GLU A 136 -1.49 -25.73 -19.89
N ASN A 137 -1.83 -25.69 -18.60
CA ASN A 137 -2.35 -26.83 -17.87
C ASN A 137 -3.88 -26.98 -17.94
N ILE A 138 -4.63 -25.93 -18.28
CA ILE A 138 -6.10 -25.99 -18.44
C ILE A 138 -6.57 -27.15 -19.35
N PRO A 139 -6.05 -27.32 -20.59
CA PRO A 139 -6.51 -28.40 -21.46
C PRO A 139 -6.23 -29.79 -20.86
N LYS A 140 -5.10 -29.94 -20.16
CA LYS A 140 -4.75 -31.19 -19.47
C LYS A 140 -5.71 -31.50 -18.33
N LEU A 141 -6.06 -30.50 -17.53
CA LEU A 141 -7.04 -30.64 -16.44
C LEU A 141 -8.44 -30.98 -16.97
N ARG A 142 -8.84 -30.40 -18.12
CA ARG A 142 -10.11 -30.75 -18.77
C ARG A 142 -10.14 -32.22 -19.20
N GLU A 143 -9.05 -32.70 -19.80
CA GLU A 143 -8.95 -34.10 -20.22
C GLU A 143 -8.90 -35.05 -19.01
N GLU A 144 -8.17 -34.70 -17.96
CA GLU A 144 -8.12 -35.48 -16.72
C GLU A 144 -9.51 -35.63 -16.09
N ILE A 145 -10.26 -34.52 -15.94
CA ILE A 145 -11.62 -34.59 -15.38
C ILE A 145 -12.52 -35.45 -16.27
N LYS A 146 -12.40 -35.33 -17.60
CA LYS A 146 -13.16 -36.15 -18.55
C LYS A 146 -12.85 -37.63 -18.39
N GLU A 147 -11.57 -38.02 -18.38
CA GLU A 147 -11.16 -39.42 -18.24
C GLU A 147 -11.63 -40.02 -16.91
N VAL A 148 -11.43 -39.31 -15.79
CA VAL A 148 -11.88 -39.78 -14.46
C VAL A 148 -13.41 -39.89 -14.41
N SER A 149 -14.13 -38.90 -14.94
CA SER A 149 -15.60 -38.93 -14.98
C SER A 149 -16.14 -40.07 -15.85
N MET A 150 -15.49 -40.33 -16.99
CA MET A 150 -15.87 -41.42 -17.89
C MET A 150 -15.55 -42.79 -17.30
N SER A 151 -14.46 -42.92 -16.55
CA SER A 151 -14.14 -44.13 -15.80
C SER A 151 -15.19 -44.39 -14.71
N ASP A 152 -15.47 -43.39 -13.86
CA ASP A 152 -16.47 -43.52 -12.79
C ASP A 152 -17.86 -43.89 -13.37
N LEU A 153 -18.24 -43.34 -14.54
CA LEU A 153 -19.48 -43.70 -15.23
C LEU A 153 -19.46 -45.14 -15.77
N LYS A 154 -18.36 -45.58 -16.38
CA LYS A 154 -18.19 -46.96 -16.87
C LYS A 154 -18.30 -47.96 -15.73
N ASP A 155 -17.63 -47.69 -14.60
CA ASP A 155 -17.68 -48.53 -13.40
C ASP A 155 -19.08 -48.59 -12.80
N PHE A 156 -19.81 -47.47 -12.81
CA PHE A 156 -21.21 -47.43 -12.38
C PHE A 156 -22.11 -48.30 -13.27
N LEU A 157 -22.00 -48.19 -14.59
CA LEU A 157 -22.80 -48.98 -15.53
C LEU A 157 -22.47 -50.48 -15.43
N GLU A 158 -21.20 -50.83 -15.25
CA GLU A 158 -20.77 -52.21 -15.03
C GLU A 158 -21.30 -52.77 -13.71
N SER A 159 -21.36 -51.94 -12.65
CA SER A 159 -21.99 -52.30 -11.38
C SER A 159 -23.48 -52.58 -11.54
N ILE A 160 -24.21 -51.74 -12.28
CA ILE A 160 -25.63 -51.98 -12.60
C ILE A 160 -25.78 -53.31 -13.33
N ARG A 161 -24.98 -53.56 -14.38
CA ARG A 161 -25.05 -54.79 -15.17
C ARG A 161 -24.85 -56.05 -14.32
N LYS A 162 -23.95 -56.01 -13.33
CA LYS A 162 -23.70 -57.15 -12.41
C LYS A 162 -24.83 -57.39 -11.41
N HIS A 163 -25.57 -56.35 -11.04
CA HIS A 163 -26.62 -56.45 -10.01
C HIS A 163 -28.03 -56.51 -10.60
N SER A 164 -28.24 -56.10 -11.85
CA SER A 164 -29.54 -56.07 -12.52
C SER A 164 -30.18 -57.45 -12.60
N ASP A 165 -29.40 -58.50 -12.86
CA ASP A 165 -29.92 -59.87 -12.99
C ASP A 165 -30.46 -60.40 -11.66
N LYS A 166 -29.77 -60.11 -10.55
CA LYS A 166 -30.20 -60.46 -9.19
C LYS A 166 -31.45 -59.68 -8.77
N ILE A 167 -31.52 -58.40 -9.11
CA ILE A 167 -32.70 -57.57 -8.86
C ILE A 167 -33.88 -58.09 -9.70
N GLY A 168 -33.64 -58.44 -10.96
CA GLY A 168 -34.63 -59.05 -11.86
C GLY A 168 -35.15 -60.38 -11.33
N GLU A 169 -34.26 -61.29 -10.90
CA GLU A 169 -34.63 -62.56 -10.28
C GLU A 169 -35.47 -62.35 -9.01
N THR A 170 -35.09 -61.39 -8.16
CA THR A 170 -35.84 -61.05 -6.94
C THR A 170 -37.21 -60.45 -7.26
N ALA A 171 -37.29 -59.58 -8.27
CA ALA A 171 -38.55 -59.03 -8.75
C ALA A 171 -39.47 -60.11 -9.35
N MET A 172 -38.92 -61.10 -10.05
CA MET A 172 -39.69 -62.22 -10.61
C MET A 172 -40.14 -63.23 -9.54
N LYS A 173 -39.38 -63.39 -8.44
CA LYS A 173 -39.74 -64.25 -7.30
C LYS A 173 -40.72 -63.59 -6.32
N GLN A 174 -40.77 -62.25 -6.28
CA GLN A 174 -41.86 -61.54 -5.60
C GLN A 174 -43.16 -61.89 -6.33
N PRO A 175 -44.17 -62.47 -5.66
CA PRO A 175 -45.46 -62.70 -6.28
C PRO A 175 -46.12 -61.35 -6.51
N PHE A 176 -45.84 -60.72 -7.66
CA PHE A 176 -46.76 -59.74 -8.19
C PHE A 176 -48.06 -60.50 -8.44
N PRO A 177 -49.17 -60.15 -7.77
CA PRO A 177 -50.44 -60.77 -8.08
C PRO A 177 -50.68 -60.53 -9.56
N CYS A 178 -50.72 -61.64 -10.30
CA CYS A 178 -51.12 -61.66 -11.68
C CYS A 178 -52.51 -61.01 -11.76
N VAL A 179 -52.58 -59.77 -12.24
CA VAL A 179 -53.84 -59.18 -12.70
C VAL A 179 -54.17 -59.86 -14.03
N SER A 180 -54.58 -61.13 -13.93
CA SER A 180 -55.23 -61.83 -15.02
C SER A 180 -56.60 -61.20 -15.20
N SER A 181 -56.79 -60.62 -16.37
CA SER A 181 -57.94 -59.81 -16.74
C SER A 181 -59.24 -60.62 -16.65
N ARG A 182 -60.07 -60.37 -15.63
CA ARG A 182 -61.53 -60.57 -15.71
C ARG A 182 -62.27 -59.53 -14.87
N GLY A 183 -62.94 -58.61 -15.57
CA GLY A 183 -64.18 -57.99 -15.11
C GLY A 183 -64.07 -56.75 -14.23
N LEU A 184 -64.44 -55.61 -14.83
CA LEU A 184 -65.10 -54.45 -14.23
C LEU A 184 -64.36 -53.66 -13.14
N LEU A 185 -63.99 -52.43 -13.54
CA LEU A 185 -64.00 -51.19 -12.76
C LEU A 185 -64.42 -51.35 -11.28
N ASN A 186 -63.43 -51.36 -10.40
CA ASN A 186 -63.55 -50.56 -9.18
C ASN A 186 -62.17 -50.23 -8.63
N LEU A 187 -61.87 -48.94 -8.67
CA LEU A 187 -60.72 -48.30 -8.06
C LEU A 187 -61.01 -48.19 -6.54
N PRO A 188 -60.26 -48.85 -5.64
CA PRO A 188 -60.26 -48.43 -4.26
C PRO A 188 -59.21 -47.33 -4.12
N SER A 189 -59.70 -46.12 -3.95
CA SER A 189 -58.94 -44.98 -3.43
C SER A 189 -58.31 -45.39 -2.09
N ARG A 190 -57.04 -45.80 -2.08
CA ARG A 190 -56.26 -45.86 -0.84
C ARG A 190 -54.93 -45.14 -1.02
N SER A 191 -54.96 -43.93 -0.51
CA SER A 191 -53.86 -43.05 -0.19
C SER A 191 -52.70 -43.77 0.50
N GLN A 192 -51.55 -43.79 -0.16
CA GLN A 192 -50.24 -43.67 0.48
C GLN A 192 -49.24 -43.17 -0.57
N ALA A 193 -49.32 -41.86 -0.83
CA ALA A 193 -48.24 -41.13 -1.47
C ALA A 193 -47.08 -41.00 -0.47
N ALA A 194 -46.20 -42.00 -0.42
CA ALA A 194 -44.84 -41.78 0.07
C ALA A 194 -44.09 -41.00 -1.02
N GLY A 195 -44.21 -39.67 -0.96
CA GLY A 195 -43.61 -38.77 -1.91
C GLY A 195 -42.09 -38.86 -1.88
N LEU A 196 -41.49 -39.43 -2.93
CA LEU A 196 -40.17 -39.02 -3.39
C LEU A 196 -40.32 -37.63 -4.00
N LYS A 197 -40.32 -36.60 -3.14
CA LYS A 197 -40.16 -35.21 -3.58
C LYS A 197 -38.76 -35.08 -4.21
N PRO A 198 -38.61 -34.52 -5.42
CA PRO A 198 -37.39 -33.87 -5.80
C PRO A 198 -37.22 -32.65 -4.88
N GLN A 199 -36.31 -32.71 -3.91
CA GLN A 199 -35.95 -31.53 -3.13
C GLN A 199 -35.06 -30.62 -3.99
N LEU A 200 -35.70 -29.85 -4.85
CA LEU A 200 -35.30 -28.45 -5.05
C LEU A 200 -35.87 -27.68 -3.86
N LEU A 201 -35.06 -27.48 -2.80
CA LEU A 201 -35.36 -26.50 -1.77
C LEU A 201 -34.15 -25.61 -1.48
N ARG A 202 -34.34 -24.36 -1.91
CA ARG A 202 -33.76 -23.13 -1.39
C ARG A 202 -33.91 -23.01 0.14
N LYS A 203 -32.86 -22.45 0.78
CA LYS A 203 -32.77 -21.81 2.13
C LYS A 203 -32.63 -22.80 3.32
N SER A 204 -31.85 -22.56 4.37
CA SER A 204 -31.41 -21.30 4.99
C SER A 204 -30.15 -21.49 5.86
N ALA A 205 -29.49 -20.36 6.13
CA ALA A 205 -28.38 -20.11 7.03
C ALA A 205 -28.19 -21.05 8.23
N ARG A 206 -26.94 -21.48 8.44
CA ARG A 206 -26.32 -21.63 9.77
C ARG A 206 -24.78 -21.61 9.64
N GLY A 207 -24.17 -20.58 10.23
CA GLY A 207 -22.82 -20.62 10.78
C GLY A 207 -21.64 -20.66 9.81
N CYS A 208 -21.38 -19.55 9.12
CA CYS A 208 -20.01 -19.24 8.67
C CYS A 208 -19.15 -18.93 9.91
N GLY A 209 -18.56 -19.96 10.50
CA GLY A 209 -17.41 -19.82 11.38
C GLY A 209 -16.17 -19.62 10.53
N LEU A 210 -15.87 -18.39 10.16
CA LEU A 210 -14.53 -18.01 9.75
C LEU A 210 -13.58 -18.27 10.93
N PRO A 211 -12.43 -18.95 10.76
CA PRO A 211 -11.27 -18.58 11.56
C PRO A 211 -10.85 -17.17 11.11
N ALA A 212 -10.72 -16.29 12.10
CA ALA A 212 -10.40 -14.88 11.96
C ALA A 212 -9.17 -14.62 11.06
N PRO A 213 -9.18 -13.55 10.26
CA PRO A 213 -7.94 -13.00 9.73
C PRO A 213 -7.16 -12.37 10.88
N VAL A 214 -5.97 -12.92 11.13
CA VAL A 214 -4.89 -12.18 11.79
C VAL A 214 -4.57 -10.96 10.93
N HIS A 215 -4.55 -9.79 11.60
CA HIS A 215 -4.15 -8.43 11.15
C HIS A 215 -5.26 -7.38 11.27
N ALA A 216 -5.77 -7.22 12.49
CA ALA A 216 -6.11 -5.88 12.99
C ALA A 216 -4.81 -5.21 13.47
N LEU A 217 -4.01 -4.68 12.53
CA LEU A 217 -3.13 -3.56 12.85
C LEU A 217 -3.90 -2.29 12.52
N ALA A 218 -4.26 -1.59 13.59
CA ALA A 218 -4.94 -0.32 13.58
C ALA A 218 -4.27 0.66 12.62
N GLN A 219 -4.98 1.00 11.54
CA GLN A 219 -4.80 2.29 10.88
C GLN A 219 -5.40 3.35 11.79
N MET A 220 -4.54 4.06 12.50
CA MET A 220 -4.86 5.36 13.08
C MET A 220 -5.04 6.37 11.94
N PRO A 221 -6.13 7.16 11.89
CA PRO A 221 -6.22 8.30 11.00
C PRO A 221 -5.45 9.45 11.63
N LEU A 222 -4.21 9.69 11.19
CA LEU A 222 -3.61 11.01 11.36
C LEU A 222 -4.23 11.95 10.35
N ALA A 223 -5.30 12.61 10.79
CA ALA A 223 -5.76 13.85 10.19
C ALA A 223 -4.59 14.84 10.16
N SER A 224 -4.23 15.32 8.98
CA SER A 224 -3.51 16.58 8.78
C SER A 224 -4.38 17.46 7.89
N PRO A 225 -4.67 18.71 8.27
CA PRO A 225 -5.46 19.61 7.46
C PRO A 225 -4.53 20.29 6.45
N CYS A 226 -4.73 20.06 5.17
CA CYS A 226 -4.53 21.13 4.18
C CYS A 226 -5.27 20.77 2.90
N GLY A 227 -6.37 21.48 2.65
CA GLY A 227 -7.05 21.42 1.38
C GLY A 227 -6.16 21.98 0.28
N THR A 228 -5.99 21.22 -0.80
CA THR A 228 -5.86 21.83 -2.12
C THR A 228 -6.41 20.84 -3.14
N GLN A 229 -7.31 21.36 -3.96
CA GLN A 229 -8.11 20.62 -4.95
C GLN A 229 -7.26 19.82 -5.93
N LYS A 230 -7.83 18.68 -6.35
CA LYS A 230 -7.51 17.96 -7.59
C LYS A 230 -7.38 18.93 -8.77
N ALA A 231 -6.25 18.86 -9.47
CA ALA A 231 -6.18 19.04 -10.91
C ALA A 231 -5.33 17.90 -11.48
N GLY A 232 -5.88 17.18 -12.46
CA GLY A 232 -5.21 16.06 -13.11
C GLY A 232 -3.97 16.51 -13.88
N LEU A 233 -2.89 15.74 -13.73
CA LEU A 233 -1.75 15.75 -14.63
C LEU A 233 -1.34 14.30 -14.85
N ASP A 234 -2.11 13.61 -15.71
CA ASP A 234 -1.57 12.50 -16.47
C ASP A 234 -0.48 13.07 -17.39
N GLY A 235 0.76 12.60 -17.22
CA GLY A 235 1.85 12.87 -18.16
C GLY A 235 2.85 13.96 -17.76
N LEU A 236 3.55 13.81 -16.64
CA LEU A 236 4.92 14.32 -16.55
C LEU A 236 5.90 13.19 -16.24
N ARG A 237 6.60 12.81 -17.31
CA ARG A 237 7.86 12.07 -17.32
C ARG A 237 8.80 12.72 -16.29
N ALA A 238 9.10 12.01 -15.20
CA ALA A 238 10.06 12.48 -14.20
C ALA A 238 11.47 12.52 -14.82
N LEU A 239 11.91 13.73 -15.21
CA LEU A 239 13.33 14.04 -15.34
C LEU A 239 14.00 13.87 -13.96
N PRO A 240 15.25 13.40 -13.91
CA PRO A 240 15.97 13.27 -12.65
C PRO A 240 16.22 14.66 -12.05
N LEU A 241 15.62 14.92 -10.88
CA LEU A 241 15.85 16.11 -10.03
C LEU A 241 17.23 16.05 -9.35
N GLY A 242 18.29 15.77 -10.12
CA GLY A 242 19.65 15.53 -9.62
C GLY A 242 20.67 16.65 -9.86
N LEU A 243 20.31 17.81 -10.43
CA LEU A 243 21.33 18.78 -10.90
C LEU A 243 21.06 20.28 -10.61
N ALA A 244 20.10 20.65 -9.76
CA ALA A 244 19.75 22.06 -9.58
C ALA A 244 20.25 22.74 -8.28
N TYR A 245 20.94 22.04 -7.37
CA TYR A 245 21.24 22.61 -6.03
C TYR A 245 22.72 22.90 -5.71
N THR A 246 23.61 22.97 -6.71
CA THR A 246 25.05 23.24 -6.50
C THR A 246 25.51 24.68 -6.77
N ALA A 247 24.60 25.66 -6.90
CA ALA A 247 24.99 27.02 -7.32
C ALA A 247 25.05 28.11 -6.22
N VAL A 248 24.74 27.83 -4.94
CA VAL A 248 24.66 28.89 -3.91
C VAL A 248 25.89 28.95 -2.98
N ALA A 249 26.83 28.01 -3.08
CA ALA A 249 28.00 27.95 -2.18
C ALA A 249 29.33 28.22 -2.89
N SER A 250 29.46 29.33 -3.63
CA SER A 250 30.78 29.78 -4.11
C SER A 250 30.80 31.28 -4.45
N ASN A 251 30.50 32.17 -3.50
CA ASN A 251 30.81 33.60 -3.70
C ASN A 251 30.91 34.44 -2.41
N ALA A 252 31.54 33.91 -1.35
CA ALA A 252 31.80 34.65 -0.10
C ALA A 252 33.29 34.72 0.26
N GLY A 253 34.18 34.59 -0.74
CA GLY A 253 35.61 34.39 -0.54
C GLY A 253 36.53 35.31 -1.34
N GLN A 254 36.10 36.49 -1.81
CA GLN A 254 37.05 37.43 -2.43
C GLN A 254 36.55 38.88 -2.32
N ARG A 255 36.92 39.56 -1.23
CA ARG A 255 37.11 41.02 -1.19
C ARG A 255 37.81 41.40 0.11
N ARG A 256 39.13 41.23 0.10
CA ARG A 256 40.09 42.06 0.85
C ARG A 256 40.93 42.82 -0.18
N GLN A 257 41.35 44.03 0.22
CA GLN A 257 42.31 44.94 -0.43
C GLN A 257 41.76 45.83 -1.55
N CYS A 258 41.25 47.00 -1.18
CA CYS A 258 41.95 48.29 -1.31
C CYS A 258 41.45 49.22 -0.19
#